data_AF-A0A377YZI7-F1
#
_entry.id   AF-A0A377YZI7-F1
#
_cell.length_a   1.000
_cell.length_b   1.000
_cell.length_c   1.000
_cell.angle_alpha   90.00
_cell.angle_beta   90.00
_cell.angle_gamma   90.00
#
_symmetry.space_group_name_H-M   'P 1'
#
loop_
_entity.id
_entity.type
_entity.pdbx_description
1 polymer ?
#
loop_
_entity_poly.entity_id
_entity_poly.type
_entity_poly.pdbx_seq_one_letter_code
_entity_poly.pdbx_strand_id
1 'polypeptide(L)'
;MSGTAAPEVIPVAPVWGGDLNLAQMGMPDGIILSGGQRQGGVSFTLPADQVVIHSQLSLAVRVSPEMASRNATLQLMLNGQPLGTLPLGADGEDVSHYQLDIPPR
;
A
#
# COMPACT_ATOMS: atom_id res chain seq x y z
N MET A 1 37.43 -41.86 -14.18
CA MET A 1 36.22 -41.79 -13.37
C MET A 1 35.74 -40.34 -13.42
N SER A 2 34.66 -40.07 -14.16
CA SER A 2 34.14 -38.73 -14.38
C SER A 2 33.09 -38.42 -13.33
N GLY A 3 33.35 -37.44 -12.46
CA GLY A 3 32.37 -36.94 -11.50
C GLY A 3 31.47 -35.90 -12.17
N THR A 4 30.21 -36.26 -12.39
CA THR A 4 29.17 -35.32 -12.82
C THR A 4 28.80 -34.45 -11.62
N ALA A 5 29.10 -33.15 -11.66
CA ALA A 5 28.61 -32.21 -10.66
C ALA A 5 27.08 -32.06 -10.81
N ALA A 6 26.34 -32.33 -9.74
CA ALA A 6 24.91 -32.08 -9.68
C ALA A 6 24.64 -30.56 -9.75
N PRO A 7 23.54 -30.12 -10.39
CA PRO A 7 23.19 -28.71 -10.41
C PRO A 7 22.92 -28.22 -8.98
N GLU A 8 23.53 -27.10 -8.62
CA GLU A 8 23.32 -26.40 -7.36
C GLU A 8 21.86 -25.93 -7.29
N VAL A 9 21.06 -26.60 -6.46
CA VAL A 9 19.69 -26.17 -6.16
C VAL A 9 19.80 -24.96 -5.24
N ILE A 10 19.63 -23.76 -5.81
CA ILE A 10 19.50 -22.53 -5.02
C ILE A 10 18.24 -22.70 -4.15
N PRO A 11 18.34 -22.67 -2.81
CA PRO A 11 17.15 -22.72 -1.97
C PRO A 11 16.31 -21.48 -2.26
N VAL A 12 15.10 -21.70 -2.78
CA VAL A 12 14.09 -20.66 -2.90
C VAL A 12 13.73 -20.23 -1.48
N ALA A 13 14.14 -19.04 -1.07
CA ALA A 13 13.70 -18.47 0.20
C ALA A 13 12.16 -18.45 0.24
N PRO A 14 11.53 -18.74 1.40
CA PRO A 14 10.08 -18.70 1.49
C PRO A 14 9.59 -17.30 1.10
N VAL A 15 8.72 -17.24 0.09
CA VAL A 15 8.00 -16.01 -0.24
C VAL A 15 6.97 -15.82 0.86
N TRP A 16 7.23 -14.89 1.79
CA TRP A 16 6.22 -14.45 2.73
C TRP A 16 5.23 -13.54 2.00
N GLY A 17 4.09 -14.11 1.63
CA GLY A 17 2.91 -13.36 1.22
C GLY A 17 1.94 -13.23 2.40
N GLY A 18 1.44 -12.03 2.64
CA GLY A 18 0.42 -11.79 3.66
C GLY A 18 -0.21 -10.41 3.48
N ASP A 19 -1.50 -10.32 3.80
CA ASP A 19 -2.22 -9.05 3.82
C ASP A 19 -1.97 -8.33 5.15
N LEU A 20 -1.50 -7.09 5.08
CA LEU A 20 -1.41 -6.19 6.21
C LEU A 20 -2.44 -5.08 6.05
N ASN A 21 -3.37 -4.98 6.99
CA ASN A 21 -4.41 -3.94 6.97
C ASN A 21 -4.20 -2.87 8.06
N LEU A 22 -4.94 -1.77 7.93
CA LEU A 22 -4.86 -0.63 8.86
C LEU A 22 -5.16 -1.02 10.31
N ALA A 23 -6.10 -1.93 10.55
CA ALA A 23 -6.44 -2.39 11.90
C ALA A 23 -5.27 -3.11 12.58
N GLN A 24 -4.56 -3.98 11.85
CA GLN A 24 -3.36 -4.65 12.33
C GLN A 24 -2.20 -3.68 12.59
N MET A 25 -2.19 -2.54 11.90
CA MET A 25 -1.23 -1.46 12.12
C MET A 25 -1.66 -0.46 13.22
N GLY A 26 -2.72 -0.75 13.97
CA GLY A 26 -3.19 0.09 15.08
C GLY A 26 -4.19 1.17 14.70
N MET A 27 -4.74 1.12 13.48
CA MET A 27 -5.74 2.06 12.96
C MET A 27 -7.03 1.33 12.58
N PRO A 28 -7.81 0.82 13.55
CA PRO A 28 -9.01 0.01 13.29
C PRO A 28 -10.11 0.75 12.51
N ASP A 29 -10.23 2.06 12.72
CA ASP A 29 -11.19 2.92 12.02
C ASP A 29 -10.62 3.54 10.72
N GLY A 30 -9.38 3.19 10.39
CA GLY A 30 -8.64 3.75 9.26
C GLY A 30 -8.05 5.14 9.52
N ILE A 31 -7.86 5.91 8.45
CA ILE A 31 -7.25 7.24 8.49
C ILE A 31 -8.31 8.29 8.13
N ILE A 32 -8.61 9.18 9.06
CA ILE A 32 -9.56 10.28 8.83
C ILE A 32 -8.78 11.55 8.53
N LEU A 33 -9.02 12.13 7.35
CA LEU A 33 -8.49 13.43 6.94
C LEU A 33 -9.60 14.47 6.97
N SER A 34 -9.29 15.65 7.50
CA SER A 34 -10.23 16.76 7.63
C SER A 34 -9.60 18.07 7.15
N GLY A 35 -10.41 19.14 7.08
CA GLY A 35 -9.89 20.46 6.71
C GLY A 35 -8.75 20.96 7.60
N GLY A 36 -8.75 20.58 8.89
CA GLY A 36 -7.68 20.90 9.84
C GLY A 36 -6.48 19.95 9.76
N GLN A 37 -6.67 18.73 9.24
CA GLN A 37 -5.63 17.69 9.15
C GLN A 37 -5.69 17.01 7.78
N ARG A 38 -4.88 17.50 6.85
CA ARG A 38 -4.86 17.05 5.45
C ARG A 38 -3.89 15.91 5.15
N GLN A 39 -3.12 15.48 6.15
CA GLN A 39 -2.15 14.40 6.03
C GLN A 39 -2.37 13.40 7.16
N GLY A 40 -2.18 12.14 6.84
CA GLY A 40 -2.27 11.02 7.77
C GLY A 40 -1.38 9.91 7.23
N GLY A 41 -0.93 9.05 8.12
CA GLY A 41 -0.01 7.98 7.74
C GLY A 41 0.03 6.92 8.82
N VAL A 42 0.56 5.77 8.42
CA VAL A 42 0.75 4.61 9.27
C VAL A 42 2.15 4.08 9.03
N SER A 43 2.78 3.57 10.08
CA SER A 43 4.07 2.90 9.99
C SER A 43 3.86 1.42 10.25
N PHE A 44 4.55 0.60 9.47
CA PHE A 44 4.63 -0.84 9.69
C PHE A 44 6.06 -1.30 9.58
N THR A 45 6.36 -2.43 10.20
CA THR A 45 7.68 -3.05 10.14
C THR A 45 7.56 -4.31 9.29
N LEU A 46 8.46 -4.43 8.32
CA LEU A 46 8.68 -5.68 7.61
C LEU A 46 9.74 -6.49 8.37
N PRO A 47 9.63 -7.83 8.43
CA PRO A 47 10.69 -8.65 9.00
C PRO A 47 12.01 -8.46 8.23
N ALA A 48 13.11 -8.33 8.97
CA ALA A 48 14.40 -7.87 8.44
C ALA A 48 15.08 -8.83 7.46
N ASP A 49 14.61 -10.08 7.41
CA ASP A 49 15.07 -11.15 6.53
C ASP A 49 14.28 -11.21 5.20
N GLN A 50 13.38 -10.25 4.94
CA GLN A 50 12.48 -10.28 3.79
C GLN A 50 12.84 -9.25 2.73
N VAL A 51 12.99 -9.72 1.50
CA VAL A 51 13.04 -8.86 0.32
C VAL A 51 11.67 -8.83 -0.33
N VAL A 52 11.06 -7.65 -0.37
CA VAL A 52 9.77 -7.43 -1.03
C VAL A 52 10.00 -7.17 -2.52
N ILE A 53 9.63 -8.13 -3.34
CA ILE A 53 9.81 -8.07 -4.81
C ILE A 53 8.54 -7.62 -5.55
N HIS A 54 7.37 -7.72 -4.91
CA HIS A 54 6.11 -7.20 -5.40
C HIS A 54 5.23 -6.81 -4.21
N SER A 55 4.52 -5.71 -4.33
CA SER A 55 3.59 -5.23 -3.32
C SER A 55 2.48 -4.43 -3.96
N GLN A 56 1.34 -4.44 -3.29
CA GLN A 56 0.17 -3.73 -3.76
C GLN A 56 -0.53 -3.06 -2.57
N LEU A 57 -0.97 -1.84 -2.80
CA LEU A 57 -1.76 -1.06 -1.86
C LEU A 57 -3.19 -0.97 -2.37
N SER A 58 -4.10 -1.63 -1.65
CA SER A 58 -5.53 -1.51 -1.87
C SER A 58 -6.13 -0.52 -0.87
N LEU A 59 -6.88 0.46 -1.37
CA LEU A 59 -7.50 1.52 -0.58
C LEU A 59 -8.99 1.60 -0.85
N ALA A 60 -9.78 1.55 0.21
CA ALA A 60 -11.17 1.97 0.19
C ALA A 60 -11.25 3.40 0.74
N VAL A 61 -11.74 4.33 -0.07
CA VAL A 61 -11.76 5.76 0.24
C VAL A 61 -13.18 6.28 0.24
N ARG A 62 -13.64 6.75 1.39
CA ARG A 62 -14.90 7.47 1.55
C ARG A 62 -14.62 8.96 1.62
N VAL A 63 -15.40 9.76 0.90
CA VAL A 63 -15.28 11.22 0.89
C VAL A 63 -16.60 11.88 1.28
N SER A 64 -16.54 13.04 1.94
CA SER A 64 -17.76 13.82 2.21
C SER A 64 -18.29 14.46 0.91
N PRO A 65 -19.59 14.75 0.81
CA PRO A 65 -20.15 15.42 -0.35
C PRO A 65 -19.46 16.77 -0.67
N GLU A 66 -19.07 17.52 0.36
CA GLU A 66 -18.36 18.79 0.19
C GLU A 66 -16.98 18.58 -0.43
N MET A 67 -16.27 17.52 -0.05
CA MET A 67 -14.97 17.16 -0.63
C MET A 67 -15.10 16.65 -2.05
N ALA A 68 -16.13 15.84 -2.33
CA ALA A 68 -16.40 15.33 -3.67
C ALA A 68 -16.67 16.49 -4.66
N SER A 69 -17.44 17.50 -4.25
CA SER A 69 -17.72 18.68 -5.10
C SER A 69 -16.49 19.53 -5.43
N ARG A 70 -15.38 19.37 -4.68
CA ARG A 70 -14.15 20.13 -4.86
C ARG A 70 -13.19 19.49 -5.86
N ASN A 71 -13.47 18.29 -6.37
CA ASN A 71 -12.55 17.53 -7.24
C ASN A 71 -11.12 17.50 -6.69
N ALA A 72 -10.98 17.27 -5.38
CA ALA A 72 -9.69 17.28 -4.72
C ALA A 72 -8.87 16.04 -5.11
N THR A 73 -7.58 16.04 -4.76
CA THR A 73 -6.72 14.85 -4.94
C THR A 73 -6.04 14.47 -3.62
N LEU A 74 -5.85 13.16 -3.42
CA LEU A 74 -5.06 12.60 -2.33
C LEU A 74 -3.69 12.17 -2.88
N GLN A 75 -2.62 12.79 -2.38
CA GLN A 75 -1.26 12.35 -2.70
C GLN A 75 -0.85 11.22 -1.77
N LEU A 76 -0.39 10.11 -2.36
CA LEU A 76 0.13 8.97 -1.62
C LEU A 76 1.65 9.02 -1.56
N MET A 77 2.19 8.74 -0.37
CA MET A 77 3.62 8.73 -0.12
C MET A 77 3.99 7.44 0.62
N LEU A 78 5.12 6.86 0.24
CA LEU A 78 5.74 5.75 0.95
C LEU A 78 7.20 6.10 1.24
N ASN A 79 7.53 6.12 2.53
CA ASN A 79 8.87 6.48 3.02
C ASN A 79 9.38 7.79 2.41
N GLY A 80 8.51 8.82 2.38
CA GLY A 80 8.83 10.15 1.85
C GLY A 80 8.81 10.27 0.31
N GLN A 81 8.68 9.17 -0.43
CA GLN A 81 8.62 9.20 -1.89
C GLN A 81 7.16 9.11 -2.38
N PRO A 82 6.77 9.91 -3.39
CA PRO A 82 5.42 9.86 -3.95
C PRO A 82 5.18 8.52 -4.65
N LEU A 83 4.01 7.92 -4.41
CA LEU A 83 3.53 6.73 -5.12
C LEU A 83 2.53 7.08 -6.23
N GLY A 84 1.79 8.18 -6.07
CA GLY A 84 0.78 8.61 -7.02
C GLY A 84 -0.22 9.57 -6.40
N THR A 85 -1.25 9.93 -7.18
CA THR A 85 -2.35 10.78 -6.74
C THR A 85 -3.68 10.12 -7.06
N LEU A 86 -4.61 10.12 -6.11
CA LEU A 86 -5.96 9.61 -6.27
C LEU A 86 -6.94 10.77 -6.40
N PRO A 87 -7.88 10.74 -7.37
CA PRO A 87 -8.97 11.70 -7.40
C PRO A 87 -9.92 11.46 -6.21
N LEU A 88 -10.42 12.54 -5.61
CA LEU A 88 -11.43 12.49 -4.55
C LEU A 88 -12.71 13.10 -5.12
N GLY A 89 -13.69 12.26 -5.46
CA GLY A 89 -15.01 12.70 -5.92
C GLY A 89 -15.34 12.47 -7.40
N ALA A 90 -14.64 11.57 -8.09
CA ALA A 90 -14.84 11.36 -9.53
C ALA A 90 -16.08 10.49 -9.87
N ASP A 91 -16.55 9.66 -8.95
CA ASP A 91 -17.31 8.46 -9.36
C ASP A 91 -18.77 8.42 -8.85
N GLY A 92 -19.18 9.38 -8.01
CA GLY A 92 -20.52 9.40 -7.41
C GLY A 92 -20.80 8.23 -6.44
N GLU A 93 -19.81 7.37 -6.20
CA GLU A 93 -19.88 6.27 -5.23
C GLU A 93 -19.66 6.79 -3.80
N ASP A 94 -20.31 6.13 -2.83
CA ASP A 94 -20.11 6.40 -1.39
C ASP A 94 -18.70 5.99 -0.93
N VAL A 95 -18.10 4.99 -1.60
CA VAL A 95 -16.74 4.52 -1.35
C VAL A 95 -16.08 4.18 -2.69
N SER A 96 -14.96 4.84 -3.01
CA SER A 96 -14.13 4.51 -4.17
C SER A 96 -13.05 3.50 -3.78
N HIS A 97 -12.77 2.53 -4.65
CA HIS A 97 -11.74 1.53 -4.46
C HIS A 97 -10.55 1.75 -5.41
N TYR A 98 -9.36 1.88 -4.85
CA TYR A 98 -8.12 2.08 -5.59
C TYR A 98 -7.12 0.96 -5.31
N GLN A 99 -6.32 0.64 -6.32
CA GLN A 99 -5.28 -0.37 -6.24
C GLN A 99 -4.02 0.19 -6.90
N LEU A 100 -2.90 0.19 -6.18
CA LEU A 100 -1.64 0.74 -6.63
C LEU A 100 -0.54 -0.29 -6.43
N ASP A 101 0.21 -0.56 -7.48
CA ASP A 101 1.41 -1.37 -7.35
C ASP A 101 2.50 -0.53 -6.67
N ILE A 102 3.10 -1.11 -5.63
CA ILE A 102 4.24 -0.52 -4.94
C ILE A 102 5.50 -1.07 -5.61
N PRO A 103 6.36 -0.20 -6.16
CA PRO A 103 7.62 -0.64 -6.72
C PRO A 103 8.52 -1.22 -5.62
N PRO A 104 9.23 -2.34 -5.88
CA PRO A 104 10.22 -2.87 -4.96
C PRO A 104 11.30 -1.82 -4.69
N ARG A 105 11.78 -1.74 -3.45
CA ARG A 105 12.78 -0.77 -3.01
C ARG A 105 13.96 -1.43 -2.35
#